data_AF-A0A1Z4IGZ6-F1
#
_entry.id   AF-A0A1Z4IGZ6-F1
#
_cell.length_a   1.000
_cell.length_b   1.000
_cell.length_c   1.000
_cell.angle_alpha   90.00
_cell.angle_beta   90.00
_cell.angle_gamma   90.00
#
_symmetry.space_group_name_H-M   'P 1'
#
loop_
_entity.id
_entity.type
_entity.pdbx_description
1 polymer ?
#
loop_
_entity_poly.entity_id
_entity_poly.type
_entity_poly.pdbx_seq_one_letter_code
_entity_poly.pdbx_strand_id
1 'polypeptide(L)'
;MSVLSYLLPDSANLKLENCVLNEIKTQINVIVSAITRVVNCPVCNQPTHKIHSRYERKLADLPWADYSITLQLRVRKFFCLNKLCKRRIFAERLTNVTAPWARRTLRLAQRLSVIGLANGGAAGERLLQQWGIKVCRNTLLNLVRSIPLPPIVTPHTLGVDDFCFRKCKTYGTALIDLERSRPIALLKDALAETLTEWLKAHPGVKVVSRDRSKTYESGIRQGAPEAIQVADRFHLLQNLSQTLYQVFGMNTKVLKEVEKQVFSTDTKVHLEVETSRIEGIRELDEDTYPTQLQTTEIQNECGDVKPCLAENTDGLTAQENPQTNILPSAVCHATCFKSAEPPNAVAPVPFPDNLSMIAETNKSPVVPRFPQNTSLKRKVQSAKARDRRRELHEQVWRLRSIGLSGLAIAQELGVSKTTVFNYLRSSTFTERRERSDHGLSLLNPYHDYLLSRWNSGNHNTQELFEEIRTCGYIGGYATVARFTRQLGPCADLSQQSVQRKPRPPG
;
A
#
# COMPACT_ATOMS: atom_id res chain seq x y z
N MET A 1 -22.83 -6.38 39.24
CA MET A 1 -22.52 -7.66 38.56
C MET A 1 -23.37 -7.92 37.30
N SER A 2 -24.60 -7.41 37.15
CA SER A 2 -25.48 -7.69 35.99
C SER A 2 -25.02 -7.06 34.66
N VAL A 3 -24.46 -5.85 34.66
CA VAL A 3 -24.04 -5.16 33.42
C VAL A 3 -22.83 -5.85 32.78
N LEU A 4 -21.84 -6.27 33.58
CA LEU A 4 -20.60 -6.87 33.09
C LEU A 4 -20.82 -8.18 32.34
N SER A 5 -21.86 -8.95 32.68
CA SER A 5 -22.21 -10.17 31.94
C SER A 5 -22.69 -9.88 30.51
N TYR A 6 -23.33 -8.74 30.24
CA TYR A 6 -23.72 -8.34 28.89
C TYR A 6 -22.52 -7.90 28.04
N LEU A 7 -21.42 -7.52 28.67
CA LEU A 7 -20.20 -7.12 27.98
C LEU A 7 -19.33 -8.31 27.57
N LEU A 8 -19.66 -9.53 28.01
CA LEU A 8 -18.95 -10.74 27.61
C LEU A 8 -19.19 -11.07 26.12
N PRO A 9 -18.22 -11.69 25.43
CA PRO A 9 -18.38 -12.07 24.03
C PRO A 9 -19.45 -13.16 23.80
N ASP A 10 -19.75 -13.96 24.83
CA ASP A 10 -20.81 -14.97 24.81
C ASP A 10 -21.31 -15.20 26.24
N SER A 11 -22.37 -14.48 26.63
CA SER A 11 -22.97 -14.57 27.97
C SER A 11 -23.74 -15.88 28.20
N ALA A 12 -24.07 -16.62 27.13
CA ALA A 12 -24.77 -17.90 27.23
C ALA A 12 -23.83 -19.06 27.57
N ASN A 13 -22.55 -18.96 27.19
CA ASN A 13 -21.56 -20.02 27.44
C ASN A 13 -20.42 -19.62 28.37
N LEU A 14 -20.31 -18.34 28.75
CA LEU A 14 -19.31 -17.86 29.71
C LEU A 14 -19.96 -17.29 30.96
N LYS A 15 -19.37 -17.62 32.11
CA LYS A 15 -19.67 -16.99 33.39
C LYS A 15 -18.54 -16.08 33.80
N LEU A 16 -18.89 -14.85 34.21
CA LEU A 16 -17.97 -13.95 34.89
C LEU A 16 -17.69 -14.47 36.29
N GLU A 17 -16.42 -14.70 36.60
CA GLU A 17 -15.99 -15.09 37.94
C GLU A 17 -15.47 -13.90 38.72
N ASN A 18 -14.63 -13.07 38.08
CA ASN A 18 -14.05 -11.90 38.72
C ASN A 18 -13.62 -10.87 37.65
N CYS A 19 -13.51 -9.61 38.05
CA CYS A 19 -13.06 -8.50 37.23
C CYS A 19 -12.08 -7.66 38.04
N VAL A 20 -10.84 -7.57 37.58
CA VAL A 20 -9.76 -6.84 38.27
C VAL A 20 -9.35 -5.64 37.43
N LEU A 21 -9.50 -4.45 38.00
CA LEU A 21 -9.06 -3.20 37.40
C LEU A 21 -7.58 -2.96 37.73
N ASN A 22 -6.80 -2.57 36.72
CA ASN A 22 -5.45 -2.04 36.88
C ASN A 22 -5.44 -0.60 36.36
N GLU A 23 -5.56 0.35 37.27
CA GLU A 23 -5.65 1.79 36.96
C GLU A 23 -4.36 2.31 36.31
N ILE A 24 -3.20 1.91 36.83
CA ILE A 24 -1.89 2.34 36.33
C ILE A 24 -1.68 1.95 34.86
N LYS A 25 -2.13 0.75 34.48
CA LYS A 25 -1.97 0.22 33.12
C LYS A 25 -3.18 0.46 32.22
N THR A 26 -4.21 1.15 32.73
CA THR A 26 -5.52 1.32 32.07
C THR A 26 -6.00 0.00 31.46
N GLN A 27 -5.99 -1.06 32.28
CA GLN A 27 -6.29 -2.42 31.86
C GLN A 27 -7.29 -3.09 32.79
N ILE A 28 -8.33 -3.70 32.23
CA ILE A 28 -9.27 -4.54 32.97
C ILE A 28 -9.02 -6.00 32.62
N ASN A 29 -8.75 -6.81 33.63
CA ASN A 29 -8.62 -8.26 33.52
C ASN A 29 -9.94 -8.92 33.92
N VAL A 30 -10.60 -9.54 32.96
CA VAL A 30 -11.90 -10.19 33.13
C VAL A 30 -11.67 -11.70 33.20
N ILE A 31 -11.92 -12.30 34.37
CA ILE A 31 -11.77 -13.74 34.59
C ILE A 31 -13.10 -14.42 34.30
N VAL A 32 -13.10 -15.31 33.31
CA VAL A 32 -14.29 -16.01 32.83
C VAL A 32 -14.06 -17.50 32.72
N SER A 33 -15.09 -18.28 33.01
CA SER A 33 -15.09 -19.73 32.80
C SER A 33 -16.23 -20.19 31.89
N ALA A 34 -15.96 -21.23 31.12
CA ALA A 34 -16.97 -21.88 30.30
C ALA A 34 -17.95 -22.67 31.20
N ILE A 35 -19.26 -22.49 30.96
CA ILE A 35 -20.31 -23.13 31.77
C ILE A 35 -20.91 -24.38 31.12
N THR A 36 -20.65 -24.63 29.84
CA THR A 36 -21.21 -25.75 29.09
C THR A 36 -20.84 -27.09 29.74
N ARG A 37 -21.80 -27.96 30.08
CA ARG A 37 -21.51 -29.22 30.79
C ARG A 37 -21.09 -30.36 29.86
N VAL A 38 -21.66 -30.38 28.67
CA VAL A 38 -21.42 -31.40 27.64
C VAL A 38 -20.86 -30.71 26.41
N VAL A 39 -19.77 -31.25 25.87
CA VAL A 39 -19.12 -30.72 24.67
C VAL A 39 -18.92 -31.82 23.65
N ASN A 40 -18.97 -31.48 22.37
CA ASN A 40 -18.78 -32.45 21.30
C ASN A 40 -17.30 -32.55 20.91
N CYS A 41 -16.85 -33.78 20.65
CA CYS A 41 -15.52 -34.00 20.08
C CYS A 41 -15.41 -33.34 18.70
N PRO A 42 -14.41 -32.49 18.43
CA PRO A 42 -14.29 -31.79 17.15
C PRO A 42 -13.95 -32.69 15.95
N VAL A 43 -13.74 -33.99 16.18
CA VAL A 43 -13.40 -34.96 15.12
C VAL A 43 -14.54 -35.92 14.85
N CYS A 44 -15.12 -36.55 15.88
CA CYS A 44 -16.20 -37.54 15.71
C CYS A 44 -17.57 -37.03 16.16
N ASN A 45 -17.67 -35.77 16.58
CA ASN A 45 -18.89 -35.12 17.08
C ASN A 45 -19.59 -35.81 18.28
N GLN A 46 -18.97 -36.84 18.87
CA GLN A 46 -19.54 -37.55 20.02
C GLN A 46 -19.53 -36.66 21.27
N PRO A 47 -20.65 -36.56 22.00
CA PRO A 47 -20.75 -35.75 23.21
C PRO A 47 -19.94 -36.36 24.34
N THR A 48 -19.34 -35.52 25.17
CA THR A 48 -18.61 -35.92 26.37
C THR A 48 -18.75 -34.88 27.47
N HIS A 49 -18.78 -35.38 28.71
CA HIS A 49 -18.72 -34.60 29.94
C HIS A 49 -17.43 -34.90 30.73
N LYS A 50 -16.61 -35.85 30.26
CA LYS A 50 -15.43 -36.33 31.01
C LYS A 50 -14.25 -35.37 30.85
N ILE A 51 -14.03 -34.55 31.87
CA ILE A 51 -12.92 -33.58 31.93
C ILE A 51 -11.60 -34.32 32.18
N HIS A 52 -10.57 -33.98 31.41
CA HIS A 52 -9.19 -34.42 31.62
C HIS A 52 -8.42 -33.42 32.47
N SER A 53 -8.40 -32.14 32.07
CA SER A 53 -7.67 -31.08 32.77
C SER A 53 -8.23 -29.71 32.44
N ARG A 54 -7.77 -28.67 33.14
CA ARG A 54 -8.12 -27.26 32.91
C ARG A 54 -6.85 -26.47 32.59
N TYR A 55 -6.99 -25.41 31.80
CA TYR A 55 -5.91 -24.48 31.52
C TYR A 55 -6.46 -23.08 31.25
N GLU A 56 -5.61 -22.07 31.39
CA GLU A 56 -6.01 -20.68 31.18
C GLU A 56 -5.46 -20.13 29.87
N ARG A 57 -6.24 -19.26 29.24
CA ARG A 57 -5.86 -18.51 28.04
C ARG A 57 -6.06 -17.03 28.29
N LYS A 58 -5.11 -16.22 27.86
CA LYS A 58 -5.25 -14.76 27.82
C LYS A 58 -5.68 -14.34 26.42
N LEU A 59 -6.82 -13.66 26.31
CA LEU A 59 -7.35 -13.14 25.05
C LEU A 59 -7.48 -11.62 25.14
N ALA A 60 -6.95 -10.91 24.15
CA ALA A 60 -7.31 -9.50 23.96
C ALA A 60 -8.75 -9.38 23.48
N ASP A 61 -9.47 -8.36 23.94
CA ASP A 61 -10.85 -8.09 23.55
C ASP A 61 -11.08 -6.59 23.30
N LEU A 62 -12.30 -6.23 22.91
CA LEU A 62 -12.68 -4.84 22.66
C LEU A 62 -12.48 -3.98 23.92
N PRO A 63 -11.91 -2.77 23.79
CA PRO A 63 -11.74 -1.86 24.92
C PRO A 63 -13.10 -1.43 25.49
N TRP A 64 -13.13 -1.14 26.79
CA TRP A 64 -14.27 -0.50 27.44
C TRP A 64 -13.86 0.91 27.84
N ALA A 65 -14.42 1.91 27.17
CA ALA A 65 -13.90 3.28 27.22
C ALA A 65 -12.37 3.28 26.98
N ASP A 66 -11.60 3.91 27.85
CA ASP A 66 -10.13 4.01 27.74
C ASP A 66 -9.39 2.76 28.26
N TYR A 67 -10.13 1.75 28.75
CA TYR A 67 -9.54 0.56 29.33
C TYR A 67 -9.37 -0.55 28.31
N SER A 68 -8.13 -1.03 28.18
CA SER A 68 -7.83 -2.24 27.43
C SER A 68 -8.36 -3.48 28.16
N ILE A 69 -9.09 -4.34 27.46
CA ILE A 69 -9.70 -5.53 28.05
C ILE A 69 -8.87 -6.78 27.75
N THR A 70 -8.56 -7.55 28.79
CA THR A 70 -7.96 -8.88 28.68
C THR A 70 -8.84 -9.92 29.35
N LEU A 71 -9.31 -10.90 28.58
CA LEU A 71 -10.07 -12.04 29.08
C LEU A 71 -9.09 -13.13 29.52
N GLN A 72 -9.09 -13.43 30.81
CA GLN A 72 -8.46 -14.61 31.38
C GLN A 72 -9.49 -15.73 31.38
N LEU A 73 -9.48 -16.48 30.28
CA LEU A 73 -10.44 -17.53 29.97
C LEU A 73 -9.96 -18.88 30.52
N ARG A 74 -10.72 -19.45 31.45
CA ARG A 74 -10.53 -20.81 31.97
C ARG A 74 -11.23 -21.82 31.05
N VAL A 75 -10.42 -22.63 30.38
CA VAL A 75 -10.86 -23.63 29.38
C VAL A 75 -10.60 -25.04 29.90
N ARG A 76 -11.46 -25.98 29.53
CA ARG A 76 -11.32 -27.39 29.87
C ARG A 76 -10.78 -28.20 28.69
N LYS A 77 -10.03 -29.26 29.00
CA LYS A 77 -9.72 -30.37 28.10
C LYS A 77 -10.61 -31.55 28.47
N PHE A 78 -11.16 -32.22 27.48
CA PHE A 78 -12.07 -33.36 27.63
C PHE A 78 -11.48 -34.62 27.01
N PHE A 79 -11.86 -35.76 27.56
CA PHE A 79 -11.65 -37.07 26.95
C PHE A 79 -12.77 -37.35 25.94
N CYS A 80 -12.41 -37.81 24.75
CA CYS A 80 -13.36 -38.38 23.81
C CYS A 80 -13.74 -39.79 24.28
N LEU A 81 -15.04 -40.03 24.48
CA LEU A 81 -15.56 -41.33 24.92
C LEU A 81 -15.60 -42.36 23.79
N ASN A 82 -15.54 -41.92 22.53
CA ASN A 82 -15.51 -42.81 21.38
C ASN A 82 -14.14 -43.51 21.29
N LYS A 83 -14.14 -44.82 21.55
CA LYS A 83 -12.95 -45.68 21.49
C LYS A 83 -12.33 -45.77 20.09
N LEU A 84 -13.09 -45.54 19.02
CA LEU A 84 -12.60 -45.54 17.64
C LEU A 84 -12.07 -44.17 17.18
N CYS A 85 -12.26 -43.11 17.96
CA CYS A 85 -11.79 -41.78 17.57
C CYS A 85 -10.27 -41.65 17.74
N LYS A 86 -9.58 -41.23 16.68
CA LYS A 86 -8.14 -40.91 16.69
C LYS A 86 -7.80 -39.81 17.72
N ARG A 87 -8.74 -38.91 18.02
CA ARG A 87 -8.56 -37.83 18.99
C ARG A 87 -9.06 -38.27 20.37
N ARG A 88 -8.12 -38.64 21.26
CA ARG A 88 -8.42 -39.04 22.64
C ARG A 88 -8.71 -37.87 23.59
N ILE A 89 -7.95 -36.78 23.47
CA ILE A 89 -8.08 -35.59 24.32
C ILE A 89 -8.23 -34.37 23.42
N PHE A 90 -9.19 -33.50 23.72
CA PHE A 90 -9.36 -32.24 23.00
C PHE A 90 -9.67 -31.08 23.94
N ALA A 91 -9.27 -29.87 23.56
CA ALA A 91 -9.68 -28.66 24.26
C ALA A 91 -11.10 -28.26 23.81
N GLU A 92 -11.89 -27.81 24.77
CA GLU A 92 -13.21 -27.23 24.55
C GLU A 92 -13.19 -26.14 23.46
N ARG A 93 -14.21 -26.17 22.59
CA ARG A 93 -14.33 -25.22 21.47
C ARG A 93 -15.39 -24.18 21.81
N LEU A 94 -14.96 -22.94 22.03
CA LEU A 94 -15.83 -21.79 22.24
C LEU A 94 -15.97 -21.02 20.94
N THR A 95 -16.76 -21.58 20.01
CA THR A 95 -16.85 -21.14 18.61
C THR A 95 -17.33 -19.70 18.44
N ASN A 96 -18.11 -19.17 19.39
CA ASN A 96 -18.59 -17.79 19.35
C ASN A 96 -17.61 -16.79 20.01
N VAL A 97 -16.62 -17.30 20.76
CA VAL A 97 -15.71 -16.46 21.56
C VAL A 97 -14.36 -16.32 20.89
N THR A 98 -13.72 -17.43 20.53
CA THR A 98 -12.33 -17.43 20.02
C THR A 98 -12.06 -18.63 19.13
N ALA A 99 -11.28 -18.41 18.08
CA ALA A 99 -10.69 -19.50 17.31
C ALA A 99 -9.64 -20.29 18.14
N PRO A 100 -9.34 -21.55 17.74
CA PRO A 100 -8.23 -22.32 18.31
C PRO A 100 -6.90 -21.55 18.24
N TRP A 101 -6.10 -21.59 19.32
CA TRP A 101 -4.79 -20.91 19.45
C TRP A 101 -4.79 -19.38 19.29
N ALA A 102 -5.91 -18.76 18.91
CA ALA A 102 -6.02 -17.32 18.84
C ALA A 102 -5.79 -16.68 20.22
N ARG A 103 -5.17 -15.49 20.21
CA ARG A 103 -4.90 -14.69 21.42
C ARG A 103 -5.83 -13.47 21.50
N ARG A 104 -6.97 -13.53 20.83
CA ARG A 104 -7.98 -12.47 20.76
C ARG A 104 -9.38 -13.06 20.56
N THR A 105 -10.41 -12.33 20.97
CA THR A 105 -11.79 -12.69 20.70
C THR A 105 -12.14 -12.55 19.21
N LEU A 106 -13.18 -13.26 18.77
CA LEU A 106 -13.69 -13.16 17.39
C LEU A 106 -14.24 -11.76 17.10
N ARG A 107 -14.97 -11.16 18.03
CA ARG A 107 -15.49 -9.79 17.89
C ARG A 107 -14.37 -8.75 17.72
N LEU A 108 -13.26 -8.88 18.47
CA LEU A 108 -12.09 -8.02 18.27
C LEU A 108 -11.47 -8.28 16.88
N ALA A 109 -11.29 -9.55 16.49
CA ALA A 109 -10.77 -9.87 15.17
C ALA A 109 -11.63 -9.28 14.02
N GLN A 110 -12.96 -9.32 14.14
CA GLN A 110 -13.89 -8.73 13.17
C GLN A 110 -13.73 -7.21 13.08
N ARG A 111 -13.66 -6.48 14.21
CA ARG A 111 -13.42 -5.03 14.20
C ARG A 111 -12.08 -4.66 13.59
N LEU A 112 -11.03 -5.42 13.92
CA LEU A 112 -9.70 -5.26 13.32
C LEU A 112 -9.72 -5.50 11.80
N SER A 113 -10.49 -6.48 11.32
CA SER A 113 -10.67 -6.73 9.88
C SER A 113 -11.30 -5.55 9.16
N VAL A 114 -12.34 -4.94 9.74
CA VAL A 114 -13.00 -3.74 9.18
C VAL A 114 -12.02 -2.56 9.12
N ILE A 115 -11.30 -2.31 10.21
CA ILE A 115 -10.30 -1.23 10.27
C ILE A 115 -9.17 -1.47 9.26
N GLY A 116 -8.68 -2.71 9.17
CA GLY A 116 -7.65 -3.11 8.23
C GLY A 116 -8.09 -2.99 6.78
N LEU A 117 -9.37 -3.26 6.48
CA LEU A 117 -9.92 -3.10 5.13
C LEU A 117 -10.01 -1.62 4.72
N ALA A 118 -10.47 -0.76 5.64
CA ALA A 118 -10.61 0.67 5.38
C ALA A 118 -9.27 1.43 5.34
N ASN A 119 -8.32 1.08 6.22
CA ASN A 119 -7.09 1.86 6.43
C ASN A 119 -5.81 1.15 5.96
N GLY A 120 -5.88 -0.14 5.64
CA GLY A 120 -4.69 -0.96 5.44
C GLY A 120 -3.92 -1.22 6.74
N GLY A 121 -2.67 -1.67 6.62
CA GLY A 121 -1.87 -2.10 7.77
C GLY A 121 -1.32 -0.96 8.62
N ALA A 122 -0.50 -0.07 8.06
CA ALA A 122 0.24 0.92 8.84
C ALA A 122 -0.64 2.06 9.37
N ALA A 123 -1.63 2.52 8.60
CA ALA A 123 -2.55 3.54 9.08
C ALA A 123 -3.52 2.97 10.12
N GLY A 124 -4.02 1.74 9.91
CA GLY A 124 -4.83 1.04 10.90
C GLY A 124 -4.11 0.81 12.23
N GLU A 125 -2.82 0.46 12.20
CA GLU A 125 -1.99 0.33 13.42
C GLU A 125 -1.90 1.64 14.21
N ARG A 126 -1.63 2.78 13.54
CA ARG A 126 -1.57 4.09 14.20
C ARG A 126 -2.91 4.50 14.81
N LEU A 127 -4.02 4.26 14.11
CA LEU A 127 -5.36 4.53 14.62
C LEU A 127 -5.65 3.68 15.86
N LEU A 128 -5.35 2.38 15.82
CA LEU A 128 -5.59 1.47 16.94
C LEU A 128 -4.75 1.78 18.17
N GLN A 129 -3.53 2.30 17.99
CA GLN A 129 -2.71 2.79 19.10
C GLN A 129 -3.39 3.92 19.88
N GLN A 130 -4.09 4.84 19.20
CA GLN A 130 -4.84 5.92 19.86
C GLN A 130 -6.03 5.38 20.67
N TRP A 131 -6.54 4.19 20.35
CA TRP A 131 -7.63 3.53 21.08
C TRP A 131 -7.15 2.47 22.08
N GLY A 132 -5.85 2.45 22.40
CA GLY A 132 -5.28 1.50 23.36
C GLY A 132 -5.21 0.05 22.87
N ILE A 133 -5.46 -0.22 21.58
CA ILE A 133 -5.44 -1.57 21.00
C ILE A 133 -4.05 -1.85 20.39
N LYS A 134 -3.30 -2.76 21.01
CA LYS A 134 -1.94 -3.12 20.56
C LYS A 134 -1.95 -4.18 19.47
N VAL A 135 -1.88 -3.76 18.20
CA VAL A 135 -1.85 -4.64 17.02
C VAL A 135 -0.88 -4.10 15.96
N CYS A 136 -0.04 -4.95 15.38
CA CYS A 136 0.90 -4.54 14.33
C CYS A 136 0.26 -4.55 12.94
N ARG A 137 0.81 -3.77 11.99
CA ARG A 137 0.36 -3.72 10.58
C ARG A 137 0.18 -5.09 9.93
N ASN A 138 1.09 -6.03 10.21
CA ASN A 138 1.05 -7.36 9.60
C ASN A 138 -0.12 -8.18 10.12
N THR A 139 -0.51 -7.98 11.39
CA THR A 139 -1.68 -8.65 11.95
C THR A 139 -2.95 -8.17 11.25
N LEU A 140 -3.09 -6.88 10.99
CA LEU A 140 -4.22 -6.33 10.23
C LEU A 140 -4.25 -6.89 8.79
N LEU A 141 -3.12 -6.85 8.09
CA LEU A 141 -3.04 -7.38 6.73
C LEU A 141 -3.34 -8.88 6.67
N ASN A 142 -2.91 -9.66 7.66
CA ASN A 142 -3.23 -11.08 7.74
C ASN A 142 -4.72 -11.32 8.02
N LEU A 143 -5.36 -10.49 8.87
CA LEU A 143 -6.79 -10.54 9.09
C LEU A 143 -7.57 -10.23 7.82
N VAL A 144 -7.20 -9.15 7.11
CA VAL A 144 -7.81 -8.78 5.82
C VAL A 144 -7.68 -9.90 4.79
N ARG A 145 -6.49 -10.51 4.67
CA ARG A 145 -6.25 -11.65 3.77
C ARG A 145 -7.04 -12.90 4.12
N SER A 146 -7.46 -13.04 5.39
CA SER A 146 -8.26 -14.18 5.84
C SER A 146 -9.77 -13.96 5.65
N ILE A 147 -10.20 -12.76 5.26
CA ILE A 147 -11.61 -12.49 4.96
C ILE A 147 -12.00 -13.31 3.73
N PRO A 148 -13.03 -14.17 3.81
CA PRO A 148 -13.51 -14.89 2.64
C PRO A 148 -14.04 -13.89 1.62
N LEU A 149 -13.70 -14.09 0.35
CA LEU A 149 -14.26 -13.30 -0.73
C LEU A 149 -15.78 -13.57 -0.81
N PRO A 150 -16.60 -12.54 -1.10
CA PRO A 150 -18.01 -12.75 -1.35
C PRO A 150 -18.18 -13.67 -2.57
N PRO A 151 -19.26 -14.47 -2.62
CA PRO A 151 -19.56 -15.28 -3.80
C PRO A 151 -19.73 -14.36 -5.00
N ILE A 152 -19.15 -14.77 -6.13
CA ILE A 152 -19.28 -14.05 -7.40
C ILE A 152 -20.68 -14.35 -7.96
N VAL A 153 -21.44 -13.29 -8.20
CA VAL A 153 -22.70 -13.36 -8.96
C VAL A 153 -22.42 -12.75 -10.32
N THR A 154 -22.61 -13.53 -11.39
CA THR A 154 -22.42 -13.04 -12.76
C THR A 154 -23.41 -11.92 -13.07
N PRO A 155 -22.97 -10.73 -13.50
CA PRO A 155 -23.86 -9.64 -13.87
C PRO A 155 -24.33 -9.80 -15.32
N HIS A 156 -25.45 -9.17 -15.70
CA HIS A 156 -25.78 -9.08 -17.13
C HIS A 156 -24.97 -7.97 -17.82
N THR A 157 -24.70 -6.87 -17.09
CA THR A 157 -23.87 -5.75 -17.57
C THR A 157 -22.51 -5.73 -16.86
N LEU A 158 -21.44 -6.04 -17.60
CA LEU A 158 -20.07 -6.13 -17.08
C LEU A 158 -19.23 -4.96 -17.58
N GLY A 159 -18.45 -4.35 -16.68
CA GLY A 159 -17.39 -3.40 -17.00
C GLY A 159 -16.03 -4.11 -17.00
N VAL A 160 -15.22 -3.86 -18.04
CA VAL A 160 -13.87 -4.41 -18.19
C VAL A 160 -12.90 -3.26 -18.36
N ASP A 161 -11.94 -3.13 -17.45
CA ASP A 161 -10.96 -2.06 -17.46
C ASP A 161 -9.56 -2.54 -16.99
N ASP A 162 -8.53 -1.79 -17.35
CA ASP A 162 -7.15 -2.01 -16.91
C ASP A 162 -6.97 -1.62 -15.45
N PHE A 163 -6.51 -2.57 -14.63
CA PHE A 163 -6.10 -2.32 -13.26
C PHE A 163 -4.59 -2.32 -13.11
N CYS A 164 -4.03 -1.25 -12.56
CA CYS A 164 -2.59 -1.16 -12.36
C CYS A 164 -2.18 -1.54 -10.93
N PHE A 165 -1.71 -2.78 -10.71
CA PHE A 165 -1.12 -3.20 -9.43
C PHE A 165 0.11 -2.37 -9.05
N ARG A 166 0.91 -2.00 -10.06
CA ARG A 166 2.04 -1.11 -9.89
C ARG A 166 2.22 -0.29 -11.16
N LYS A 167 2.00 1.03 -11.03
CA LYS A 167 2.09 2.00 -12.13
C LYS A 167 3.30 1.71 -13.03
N CYS A 168 3.01 1.55 -14.33
CA CYS A 168 3.98 1.29 -15.40
C CYS A 168 4.77 -0.02 -15.27
N LYS A 169 4.29 -1.02 -14.52
CA LYS A 169 4.97 -2.32 -14.38
C LYS A 169 4.07 -3.51 -14.55
N THR A 170 3.01 -3.58 -13.75
CA THR A 170 2.17 -4.77 -13.66
C THR A 170 0.72 -4.34 -13.73
N TYR A 171 0.06 -4.82 -14.77
CA TYR A 171 -1.34 -4.56 -15.08
C TYR A 171 -2.12 -5.86 -14.98
N GLY A 172 -3.35 -5.73 -14.55
CA GLY A 172 -4.38 -6.76 -14.55
C GLY A 172 -5.65 -6.19 -15.15
N THR A 173 -6.72 -6.97 -15.13
CA THR A 173 -8.05 -6.53 -15.56
C THR A 173 -8.99 -6.45 -14.38
N ALA A 174 -9.61 -5.29 -14.16
CA ALA A 174 -10.71 -5.13 -13.23
C ALA A 174 -12.02 -5.50 -13.94
N LEU A 175 -12.83 -6.32 -13.27
CA LEU A 175 -14.18 -6.69 -13.68
C LEU A 175 -15.17 -6.05 -12.72
N ILE A 176 -16.10 -5.26 -13.25
CA ILE A 176 -17.05 -4.46 -12.48
C ILE A 176 -18.48 -4.85 -12.84
N ASP A 177 -19.31 -5.16 -11.84
CA ASP A 177 -20.76 -5.21 -11.98
C ASP A 177 -21.25 -3.78 -12.21
N LEU A 178 -21.67 -3.45 -13.43
CA LEU A 178 -22.15 -2.10 -13.75
C LEU A 178 -23.59 -1.86 -13.27
N GLU A 179 -24.36 -2.92 -13.01
CA GLU A 179 -25.72 -2.80 -12.47
C GLU A 179 -25.67 -2.42 -10.99
N ARG A 180 -24.73 -3.01 -10.25
CA ARG A 180 -24.56 -2.76 -8.81
C ARG A 180 -23.44 -1.77 -8.48
N SER A 181 -22.69 -1.31 -9.48
CA SER A 181 -21.50 -0.46 -9.31
C SER A 181 -20.48 -1.06 -8.34
N ARG A 182 -20.15 -2.36 -8.52
CA ARG A 182 -19.27 -3.10 -7.60
C ARG A 182 -18.18 -3.88 -8.33
N PRO A 183 -16.91 -3.82 -7.88
CA PRO A 183 -15.89 -4.73 -8.37
C PRO A 183 -16.25 -6.18 -8.04
N ILE A 184 -16.14 -7.06 -9.03
CA ILE A 184 -16.43 -8.49 -8.92
C ILE A 184 -15.12 -9.28 -8.81
N ALA A 185 -14.19 -8.98 -9.70
CA ALA A 185 -12.95 -9.72 -9.80
C ALA A 185 -11.82 -8.82 -10.28
N LEU A 186 -10.61 -9.20 -9.90
CA LEU A 186 -9.37 -8.59 -10.36
C LEU A 186 -8.50 -9.69 -10.94
N LEU A 187 -8.39 -9.73 -12.27
CA LEU A 187 -7.59 -10.71 -12.99
C LEU A 187 -6.10 -10.38 -12.87
N LYS A 188 -5.27 -11.42 -12.92
CA LYS A 188 -3.82 -11.34 -12.64
C LYS A 188 -3.02 -10.60 -13.73
N ASP A 189 -3.56 -10.51 -14.93
CA ASP A 189 -2.93 -9.92 -16.12
C ASP A 189 -4.00 -9.25 -17.01
N ALA A 190 -3.54 -8.53 -18.04
CA ALA A 190 -4.37 -7.86 -19.03
C ALA A 190 -4.34 -8.60 -20.37
N LEU A 191 -4.53 -9.93 -20.32
CA LEU A 191 -4.47 -10.80 -21.49
C LEU A 191 -5.88 -11.24 -21.94
N ALA A 192 -6.03 -11.47 -23.24
CA ALA A 192 -7.30 -11.89 -23.83
C ALA A 192 -7.69 -13.30 -23.34
N GLU A 193 -6.71 -14.20 -23.17
CA GLU A 193 -6.95 -15.57 -22.73
C GLU A 193 -7.54 -15.61 -21.32
N THR A 194 -6.95 -14.86 -20.38
CA THR A 194 -7.41 -14.80 -18.98
C THR A 194 -8.83 -14.26 -18.87
N LEU A 195 -9.18 -13.24 -19.66
CA LEU A 195 -10.55 -12.72 -19.71
C LEU A 195 -11.52 -13.74 -20.31
N THR A 196 -11.10 -14.43 -21.38
CA THR A 196 -11.90 -15.48 -22.05
C THR A 196 -12.25 -16.60 -21.08
N GLU A 197 -11.25 -17.11 -20.36
CA GLU A 197 -11.42 -18.16 -19.36
C GLU A 197 -12.41 -17.75 -18.26
N TRP A 198 -12.29 -16.51 -17.77
CA TRP A 198 -13.19 -16.00 -16.74
C TRP A 198 -14.64 -15.91 -17.23
N LEU A 199 -14.87 -15.39 -18.44
CA LEU A 199 -16.20 -15.27 -19.03
C LEU A 199 -16.85 -16.64 -19.28
N LYS A 200 -16.08 -17.64 -19.73
CA LYS A 200 -16.58 -19.02 -19.90
C LYS A 200 -16.97 -19.67 -18.57
N ALA A 201 -16.24 -19.37 -17.50
CA ALA A 201 -16.57 -19.87 -16.16
C ALA A 201 -17.79 -19.16 -15.54
N HIS A 202 -18.17 -17.98 -16.05
CA HIS A 202 -19.27 -17.16 -15.53
C HIS A 202 -20.25 -16.78 -16.66
N PRO A 203 -21.04 -17.76 -17.17
CA PRO A 203 -22.02 -17.50 -18.22
C PRO A 203 -23.15 -16.59 -17.71
N GLY A 204 -23.69 -15.74 -18.60
CA GLY A 204 -24.84 -14.87 -18.31
C GLY A 204 -24.63 -13.38 -18.63
N VAL A 205 -23.40 -12.98 -18.95
CA VAL A 205 -23.09 -11.60 -19.36
C VAL A 205 -23.72 -11.30 -20.72
N LYS A 206 -24.54 -10.24 -20.80
CA LYS A 206 -25.25 -9.78 -22.00
C LYS A 206 -24.64 -8.53 -22.62
N VAL A 207 -24.09 -7.65 -21.79
CA VAL A 207 -23.48 -6.39 -22.22
C VAL A 207 -22.13 -6.25 -21.56
N VAL A 208 -21.11 -5.85 -22.33
CA VAL A 208 -19.78 -5.56 -21.82
C VAL A 208 -19.39 -4.14 -22.19
N SER A 209 -19.26 -3.26 -21.19
CA SER A 209 -18.60 -1.96 -21.35
C SER A 209 -17.09 -2.15 -21.23
N ARG A 210 -16.34 -1.67 -22.22
CA ARG A 210 -14.87 -1.76 -22.23
C ARG A 210 -14.25 -0.52 -22.86
N ASP A 211 -12.96 -0.35 -22.60
CA ASP A 211 -12.11 0.58 -23.35
C ASP A 211 -11.99 0.19 -24.83
N ARG A 212 -11.11 0.85 -25.62
CA ARG A 212 -10.90 0.51 -27.04
C ARG A 212 -9.81 -0.56 -27.26
N SER A 213 -9.47 -1.35 -26.24
CA SER A 213 -8.46 -2.39 -26.33
C SER A 213 -8.91 -3.53 -27.25
N LYS A 214 -8.10 -3.80 -28.29
CA LYS A 214 -8.28 -4.97 -29.15
C LYS A 214 -8.11 -6.30 -28.40
N THR A 215 -7.32 -6.29 -27.33
CA THR A 215 -7.09 -7.46 -26.47
C THR A 215 -8.39 -7.84 -25.78
N TYR A 216 -9.08 -6.87 -25.17
CA TYR A 216 -10.38 -7.12 -24.53
C TYR A 216 -11.47 -7.42 -25.55
N GLU A 217 -11.49 -6.74 -26.69
CA GLU A 217 -12.42 -7.08 -27.78
C GLU A 217 -12.31 -8.57 -28.17
N SER A 218 -11.09 -9.06 -28.37
CA SER A 218 -10.82 -10.46 -28.71
C SER A 218 -11.24 -11.41 -27.58
N GLY A 219 -10.88 -11.10 -26.33
CA GLY A 219 -11.22 -11.92 -25.18
C GLY A 219 -12.73 -12.04 -24.95
N ILE A 220 -13.47 -10.94 -25.13
CA ILE A 220 -14.93 -10.93 -25.01
C ILE A 220 -15.56 -11.73 -26.15
N ARG A 221 -15.12 -11.54 -27.41
CA ARG A 221 -15.65 -12.28 -28.57
C ARG A 221 -15.48 -13.79 -28.41
N GLN A 222 -14.41 -14.24 -27.77
CA GLN A 222 -14.14 -15.67 -27.53
C GLN A 222 -14.81 -16.21 -26.26
N GLY A 223 -14.99 -15.37 -25.22
CA GLY A 223 -15.49 -15.79 -23.91
C GLY A 223 -17.01 -15.64 -23.74
N ALA A 224 -17.60 -14.63 -24.38
CA ALA A 224 -19.03 -14.32 -24.35
C ALA A 224 -19.46 -13.78 -25.73
N PRO A 225 -19.57 -14.65 -26.76
CA PRO A 225 -19.85 -14.23 -28.14
C PRO A 225 -21.20 -13.52 -28.31
N GLU A 226 -22.19 -13.89 -27.49
CA GLU A 226 -23.53 -13.29 -27.49
C GLU A 226 -23.58 -11.91 -26.78
N ALA A 227 -22.49 -11.50 -26.11
CA ALA A 227 -22.49 -10.26 -25.37
C ALA A 227 -22.26 -9.05 -26.29
N ILE A 228 -23.11 -8.05 -26.15
CA ILE A 228 -22.99 -6.77 -26.86
C ILE A 228 -21.83 -5.98 -26.25
N GLN A 229 -20.83 -5.65 -27.07
CA GLN A 229 -19.71 -4.82 -26.66
C GLN A 229 -20.04 -3.34 -26.85
N VAL A 230 -19.97 -2.57 -25.77
CA VAL A 230 -20.22 -1.13 -25.75
C VAL A 230 -18.92 -0.41 -25.40
N ALA A 231 -18.63 0.67 -26.11
CA ALA A 231 -17.50 1.52 -25.79
C ALA A 231 -17.78 2.32 -24.52
N ASP A 232 -16.87 2.25 -23.55
CA ASP A 232 -17.04 2.95 -22.29
C ASP A 232 -17.05 4.47 -22.47
N ARG A 233 -18.05 5.13 -21.87
CA ARG A 233 -18.29 6.57 -21.99
C ARG A 233 -17.12 7.41 -21.46
N PHE A 234 -16.49 6.99 -20.36
CA PHE A 234 -15.36 7.72 -19.79
C PHE A 234 -14.22 7.80 -20.80
N HIS A 235 -13.88 6.68 -21.45
CA HIS A 235 -12.82 6.66 -22.45
C HIS A 235 -13.16 7.47 -23.70
N LEU A 236 -14.43 7.48 -24.13
CA LEU A 236 -14.86 8.35 -25.25
C LEU A 236 -14.65 9.84 -24.92
N LEU A 237 -15.13 10.29 -23.76
CA LEU A 237 -15.00 11.68 -23.32
C LEU A 237 -13.54 12.07 -23.05
N GLN A 238 -12.75 11.16 -22.47
CA GLN A 238 -11.32 11.36 -22.23
C GLN A 238 -10.56 11.53 -23.55
N ASN A 239 -10.81 10.65 -24.53
CA ASN A 239 -10.18 10.72 -25.84
C ASN A 239 -10.56 12.01 -26.58
N LEU A 240 -11.85 12.39 -26.56
CA LEU A 240 -12.32 13.64 -27.15
C LEU A 240 -11.64 14.85 -26.50
N SER A 241 -11.67 14.92 -25.17
CA SER A 241 -11.05 16.02 -24.42
C SER A 241 -9.56 16.13 -24.73
N GLN A 242 -8.83 15.01 -24.72
CA GLN A 242 -7.40 15.00 -25.04
C GLN A 242 -7.13 15.47 -26.47
N THR A 243 -7.97 15.07 -27.43
CA THR A 243 -7.86 15.51 -28.82
C THR A 243 -8.11 17.01 -28.94
N LEU A 244 -9.15 17.53 -28.28
CA LEU A 244 -9.45 18.96 -28.25
C LEU A 244 -8.31 19.76 -27.63
N TYR A 245 -7.71 19.30 -26.52
CA TYR A 245 -6.54 19.95 -25.93
C TYR A 245 -5.36 20.02 -26.90
N GLN A 246 -5.12 18.96 -27.69
CA GLN A 246 -4.06 18.97 -28.70
C GLN A 246 -4.37 19.94 -29.84
N VAL A 247 -5.59 19.89 -30.39
CA VAL A 247 -6.03 20.75 -31.49
C VAL A 247 -6.00 22.22 -31.08
N PHE A 248 -6.55 22.55 -29.92
CA PHE A 248 -6.55 23.93 -29.41
C PHE A 248 -5.14 24.38 -29.02
N GLY A 249 -4.34 23.49 -28.43
CA GLY A 249 -2.93 23.78 -28.14
C GLY A 249 -2.13 24.12 -29.41
N MET A 250 -2.31 23.36 -30.50
CA MET A 250 -1.67 23.64 -31.79
C MET A 250 -2.15 24.96 -32.41
N ASN A 251 -3.40 25.34 -32.16
CA ASN A 251 -4.01 26.55 -32.71
C ASN A 251 -4.02 27.74 -31.74
N THR A 252 -3.21 27.73 -30.69
CA THR A 252 -3.22 28.76 -29.63
C THR A 252 -3.06 30.18 -30.19
N LYS A 253 -2.24 30.38 -31.24
CA LYS A 253 -2.06 31.71 -31.86
C LYS A 253 -3.32 32.19 -32.57
N VAL A 254 -3.97 31.31 -33.32
CA VAL A 254 -5.24 31.58 -34.01
C VAL A 254 -6.34 31.85 -32.99
N LEU A 255 -6.41 31.05 -31.93
CA LEU A 255 -7.39 31.24 -30.86
C LEU A 255 -7.19 32.58 -30.13
N LYS A 256 -5.95 32.99 -29.86
CA LYS A 256 -5.65 34.32 -29.28
C LYS A 256 -6.00 35.47 -30.23
N GLU A 257 -5.87 35.26 -31.54
CA GLU A 257 -6.25 36.26 -32.52
C GLU A 257 -7.77 36.37 -32.66
N VAL A 258 -8.48 35.24 -32.68
CA VAL A 258 -9.95 35.20 -32.61
C VAL A 258 -10.45 35.81 -31.31
N GLU A 259 -9.81 35.53 -30.18
CA GLU A 259 -10.12 36.15 -28.89
C GLU A 259 -9.98 37.68 -28.98
N LYS A 260 -8.84 38.18 -29.48
CA LYS A 260 -8.66 39.63 -29.70
C LYS A 260 -9.70 40.21 -30.65
N GLN A 261 -10.07 39.49 -31.71
CA GLN A 261 -11.07 39.95 -32.67
C GLN A 261 -12.46 39.98 -32.04
N VAL A 262 -12.92 38.90 -31.41
CA VAL A 262 -14.21 38.81 -30.72
C VAL A 262 -14.32 39.88 -29.64
N PHE A 263 -13.31 40.02 -28.77
CA PHE A 263 -13.30 41.04 -27.71
C PHE A 263 -13.09 42.49 -28.22
N SER A 264 -12.50 42.69 -29.40
CA SER A 264 -12.46 44.02 -30.04
C SER A 264 -13.75 44.38 -30.78
N THR A 265 -14.53 43.41 -31.27
CA THR A 265 -15.89 43.64 -31.79
C THR A 265 -16.96 43.78 -30.71
N ASP A 266 -16.85 43.10 -29.56
CA ASP A 266 -17.82 43.22 -28.46
C ASP A 266 -17.71 44.54 -27.68
N THR A 267 -16.63 45.30 -27.86
CA THR A 267 -16.56 46.68 -27.31
C THR A 267 -17.42 47.67 -28.12
N LYS A 268 -17.98 47.27 -29.28
CA LYS A 268 -18.85 48.14 -30.10
C LYS A 268 -20.33 47.76 -30.15
N VAL A 269 -20.76 46.63 -29.56
CA VAL A 269 -22.16 46.18 -29.66
C VAL A 269 -22.92 46.22 -28.32
N HIS A 270 -22.23 46.35 -27.17
CA HIS A 270 -22.91 46.35 -25.86
C HIS A 270 -23.24 47.72 -25.26
N LEU A 271 -23.17 48.82 -26.02
CA LEU A 271 -23.52 50.16 -25.52
C LEU A 271 -24.86 50.76 -26.03
N GLU A 272 -25.60 50.08 -26.91
CA GLU A 272 -26.84 50.66 -27.48
C GLU A 272 -28.12 49.81 -27.38
N VAL A 273 -28.12 48.62 -26.76
CA VAL A 273 -29.34 47.77 -26.72
C VAL A 273 -29.95 47.54 -25.33
N GLU A 274 -29.31 47.91 -24.22
CA GLU A 274 -29.82 47.60 -22.86
C GLU A 274 -30.23 48.79 -21.99
N THR A 275 -30.72 49.88 -22.58
CA THR A 275 -31.38 50.98 -21.83
C THR A 275 -32.90 51.08 -22.05
N SER A 276 -33.54 50.17 -22.81
CA SER A 276 -34.98 50.27 -23.11
C SER A 276 -35.84 49.07 -22.66
N ARG A 277 -35.31 48.13 -21.87
CA ARG A 277 -36.09 46.91 -21.49
C ARG A 277 -36.07 46.51 -20.01
N ILE A 278 -35.68 47.43 -19.12
CA ILE A 278 -35.78 47.23 -17.66
C ILE A 278 -36.67 48.33 -17.05
N GLU A 279 -37.91 48.44 -17.55
CA GLU A 279 -39.03 48.99 -16.78
C GLU A 279 -40.24 48.09 -17.04
N GLY A 280 -40.64 47.32 -16.03
CA GLY A 280 -41.65 46.25 -16.12
C GLY A 280 -40.97 44.93 -16.46
N ILE A 281 -40.50 44.16 -15.48
CA ILE A 281 -41.37 43.41 -14.60
C ILE A 281 -40.71 43.38 -13.22
N ARG A 282 -41.31 44.15 -12.29
CA ARG A 282 -41.20 43.94 -10.86
C ARG A 282 -42.26 42.94 -10.45
N GLU A 283 -41.84 42.07 -9.53
CA GLU A 283 -42.61 41.42 -8.46
C GLU A 283 -43.40 40.13 -8.76
N LEU A 284 -43.21 39.21 -7.78
CA LEU A 284 -44.01 38.02 -7.38
C LEU A 284 -43.68 36.70 -8.12
N ASP A 285 -43.35 35.57 -7.48
CA ASP A 285 -43.35 35.14 -6.07
C ASP A 285 -42.49 33.87 -5.88
N GLU A 286 -42.05 33.70 -4.62
CA GLU A 286 -41.80 32.48 -3.82
C GLU A 286 -41.01 31.27 -4.36
N ASP A 287 -39.88 31.01 -3.68
CA ASP A 287 -39.67 29.81 -2.86
C ASP A 287 -40.31 28.48 -3.28
N THR A 288 -39.52 27.59 -3.88
CA THR A 288 -39.40 26.13 -3.59
C THR A 288 -38.41 25.53 -4.61
N TYR A 289 -37.37 24.75 -4.32
CA TYR A 289 -37.11 23.76 -3.27
C TYR A 289 -35.59 23.37 -3.34
N PRO A 290 -35.05 22.52 -2.45
CA PRO A 290 -34.01 22.85 -1.50
C PRO A 290 -32.61 22.31 -1.88
N THR A 291 -31.57 22.87 -1.26
CA THR A 291 -30.38 22.08 -0.93
C THR A 291 -29.90 22.47 0.46
N GLN A 292 -30.43 21.77 1.47
CA GLN A 292 -29.69 21.52 2.69
C GLN A 292 -28.71 20.38 2.42
N LEU A 293 -27.44 20.60 2.68
CA LEU A 293 -26.64 19.64 3.45
C LEU A 293 -25.48 20.39 4.11
N GLN A 294 -25.57 20.36 5.44
CA GLN A 294 -24.75 21.05 6.43
C GLN A 294 -23.26 20.71 6.29
N THR A 295 -22.44 21.76 6.27
CA THR A 295 -21.10 21.74 6.89
C THR A 295 -21.16 22.66 8.09
N THR A 296 -21.35 22.09 9.27
CA THR A 296 -21.02 22.75 10.53
C THR A 296 -19.49 22.74 10.67
N GLU A 297 -18.90 23.92 10.50
CA GLU A 297 -17.58 24.23 11.04
C GLU A 297 -17.71 24.40 12.56
N ILE A 298 -17.16 23.47 13.33
CA ILE A 298 -16.86 23.70 14.75
C ILE A 298 -15.39 24.13 14.80
N GLN A 299 -15.18 25.36 15.23
CA GLN A 299 -13.87 25.91 15.56
C GLN A 299 -13.32 25.18 16.78
N ASN A 300 -12.05 24.80 16.68
CA ASN A 300 -11.22 24.46 17.82
C ASN A 300 -10.98 25.72 18.65
N GLU A 301 -11.44 25.70 19.91
CA GLU A 301 -10.93 26.59 20.95
C GLU A 301 -9.56 26.06 21.41
N CYS A 302 -8.50 26.81 21.10
CA CYS A 302 -7.21 26.73 21.76
C CYS A 302 -6.94 28.14 22.28
N GLY A 303 -7.10 28.33 23.60
CA GLY A 303 -6.86 29.61 24.25
C GLY A 303 -5.36 29.89 24.35
N ASP A 304 -4.86 30.78 23.49
CA ASP A 304 -3.61 31.50 23.69
C ASP A 304 -3.91 32.84 24.36
N VAL A 305 -3.54 32.95 25.64
CA VAL A 305 -3.51 34.19 26.41
C VAL A 305 -2.27 34.98 25.97
N LYS A 306 -2.46 36.27 25.62
CA LYS A 306 -1.40 37.25 25.44
C LYS A 306 -1.62 38.46 26.38
N PRO A 307 -0.58 39.28 26.63
CA PRO A 307 -0.12 39.66 27.96
C PRO A 307 -0.83 40.91 28.51
N CYS A 308 -0.90 41.04 29.83
CA CYS A 308 -1.19 42.29 30.51
C CYS A 308 -0.02 42.66 31.42
N LEU A 309 0.30 43.95 31.36
CA LEU A 309 1.37 44.66 32.04
C LEU A 309 1.16 44.69 33.56
N ALA A 310 2.27 44.75 34.27
CA ALA A 310 2.33 44.97 35.70
C ALA A 310 2.15 46.46 36.04
N GLU A 311 1.29 46.76 37.01
CA GLU A 311 1.42 47.92 37.90
C GLU A 311 1.19 47.45 39.35
N ASN A 312 1.97 48.04 40.24
CA ASN A 312 2.22 47.66 41.63
C ASN A 312 1.04 47.90 42.58
N THR A 313 0.96 47.15 43.69
CA THR A 313 0.96 47.69 45.08
C THR A 313 0.87 46.58 46.14
N ASP A 314 1.89 46.58 47.01
CA ASP A 314 1.93 46.42 48.47
C ASP A 314 1.22 45.28 49.22
N GLY A 315 2.02 44.58 50.05
CA GLY A 315 1.65 44.29 51.44
C GLY A 315 1.84 42.86 51.95
N LEU A 316 2.99 42.62 52.62
CA LEU A 316 3.17 41.91 53.91
C LEU A 316 2.56 40.48 54.04
N THR A 317 3.27 39.40 54.38
CA THR A 317 4.29 39.20 55.43
C THR A 317 5.11 37.92 55.18
N ALA A 318 6.36 37.95 55.64
CA ALA A 318 7.35 36.88 55.61
C ALA A 318 7.06 35.72 56.58
N GLN A 319 7.53 34.51 56.24
CA GLN A 319 8.31 33.66 57.15
C GLN A 319 9.02 32.50 56.42
N GLU A 320 10.33 32.64 56.33
CA GLU A 320 11.39 31.63 56.56
C GLU A 320 11.46 30.32 55.74
N ASN A 321 12.41 30.33 54.80
CA ASN A 321 13.20 29.20 54.26
C ASN A 321 14.17 28.67 55.37
N PRO A 322 14.79 27.46 55.35
CA PRO A 322 15.55 26.96 54.20
C PRO A 322 15.63 25.44 53.98
N GLN A 323 16.30 25.08 52.87
CA GLN A 323 16.85 23.79 52.43
C GLN A 323 15.97 23.05 51.40
N THR A 324 16.36 22.76 50.16
CA THR A 324 17.64 22.79 49.45
C THR A 324 17.37 22.69 47.92
N ASN A 325 18.27 23.27 47.12
CA ASN A 325 18.53 23.02 45.68
C ASN A 325 17.55 23.53 44.60
N ILE A 326 17.66 24.83 44.31
CA ILE A 326 18.12 25.42 43.02
C ILE A 326 17.75 24.64 41.73
N LEU A 327 16.64 25.08 41.10
CA LEU A 327 16.43 25.59 39.72
C LEU A 327 17.53 25.39 38.64
N PRO A 328 17.27 25.67 37.35
CA PRO A 328 16.23 25.20 36.44
C PRO A 328 16.83 24.71 35.10
N SER A 329 16.00 24.08 34.27
CA SER A 329 16.33 23.73 32.89
C SER A 329 16.65 24.98 32.06
N ALA A 330 17.94 25.20 31.81
CA ALA A 330 18.46 26.03 30.74
C ALA A 330 18.86 25.12 29.57
N VAL A 331 18.47 25.53 28.37
CA VAL A 331 19.25 25.52 27.12
C VAL A 331 20.44 24.54 27.08
N CYS A 332 20.29 23.45 26.34
CA CYS A 332 21.43 22.74 25.72
C CYS A 332 21.11 22.61 24.23
N HIS A 333 21.72 23.42 23.38
CA HIS A 333 22.97 23.09 22.68
C HIS A 333 22.95 21.68 22.06
N ALA A 334 22.90 21.69 20.73
CA ALA A 334 23.41 20.62 19.90
C ALA A 334 24.82 20.23 20.37
N THR A 335 24.99 19.00 20.84
CA THR A 335 26.18 18.17 20.64
C THR A 335 25.92 16.76 21.16
N CYS A 336 26.36 15.76 20.38
CA CYS A 336 26.74 14.42 20.84
C CYS A 336 25.65 13.45 21.37
N PHE A 337 24.86 12.85 20.47
CA PHE A 337 24.60 11.42 20.59
C PHE A 337 25.62 10.70 19.71
N LYS A 338 26.67 10.19 20.37
CA LYS A 338 27.64 9.27 19.79
C LYS A 338 26.85 8.13 19.15
N SER A 339 26.96 8.03 17.83
CA SER A 339 26.70 6.81 17.09
C SER A 339 27.48 5.70 17.78
N ALA A 340 26.78 4.73 18.36
CA ALA A 340 27.38 3.44 18.61
C ALA A 340 27.79 2.90 17.25
N GLU A 341 29.11 2.80 17.03
CA GLU A 341 29.68 2.17 15.86
C GLU A 341 29.10 0.76 15.71
N PRO A 342 28.62 0.38 14.50
CA PRO A 342 28.31 -1.01 14.25
C PRO A 342 29.60 -1.82 14.40
N PRO A 343 29.57 -3.02 15.01
CA PRO A 343 30.77 -3.82 15.20
C PRO A 343 31.44 -4.07 13.85
N ASN A 344 32.71 -3.69 13.78
CA ASN A 344 33.70 -3.95 12.74
C ASN A 344 33.22 -4.85 11.59
N ALA A 345 33.05 -4.24 10.42
CA ALA A 345 33.15 -4.99 9.17
C ALA A 345 34.56 -5.60 9.12
N VAL A 346 34.65 -6.89 9.43
CA VAL A 346 35.86 -7.68 9.22
C VAL A 346 36.21 -7.55 7.73
N ALA A 347 37.35 -6.95 7.43
CA ALA A 347 37.89 -6.92 6.07
C ALA A 347 38.00 -8.37 5.55
N PRO A 348 37.58 -8.67 4.32
CA PRO A 348 37.75 -10.00 3.76
C PRO A 348 39.25 -10.33 3.75
N VAL A 349 39.57 -11.52 4.28
CA VAL A 349 40.91 -12.10 4.24
C VAL A 349 41.36 -12.14 2.77
N PRO A 350 42.61 -11.77 2.43
CA PRO A 350 43.10 -11.88 1.07
C PRO A 350 42.99 -13.33 0.59
N PHE A 351 42.48 -13.52 -0.62
CA PHE A 351 42.39 -14.82 -1.27
C PHE A 351 43.80 -15.45 -1.33
N PRO A 352 43.95 -16.77 -1.12
CA PRO A 352 45.23 -17.42 -1.34
C PRO A 352 45.62 -17.30 -2.81
N ASP A 353 46.80 -16.73 -3.06
CA ASP A 353 47.48 -16.72 -4.35
C ASP A 353 47.75 -18.17 -4.77
N ASN A 354 46.79 -18.79 -5.44
CA ASN A 354 46.98 -20.00 -6.21
C ASN A 354 46.22 -19.87 -7.54
N LEU A 355 46.62 -18.87 -8.31
CA LEU A 355 46.45 -18.85 -9.76
C LEU A 355 47.64 -19.57 -10.41
N SER A 356 47.79 -20.85 -10.14
CA SER A 356 48.57 -21.75 -10.99
C SER A 356 47.83 -23.08 -11.09
N MET A 357 47.79 -23.63 -12.30
CA MET A 357 46.96 -24.76 -12.77
C MET A 357 45.60 -24.37 -13.39
N ILE A 358 45.63 -23.56 -14.46
CA ILE A 358 44.60 -23.69 -15.51
C ILE A 358 45.02 -24.89 -16.36
N ALA A 359 44.42 -26.05 -16.10
CA ALA A 359 44.44 -27.14 -17.07
C ALA A 359 43.61 -26.68 -18.29
N GLU A 360 44.25 -26.70 -19.46
CA GLU A 360 43.63 -26.43 -20.75
C GLU A 360 42.39 -27.31 -20.93
N THR A 361 41.20 -26.70 -20.85
CA THR A 361 39.99 -27.30 -21.40
C THR A 361 39.34 -26.27 -22.32
N ASN A 362 39.34 -26.59 -23.62
CA ASN A 362 38.71 -25.83 -24.70
C ASN A 362 37.18 -25.74 -24.51
N LYS A 363 36.70 -24.86 -23.61
CA LYS A 363 35.28 -24.47 -23.53
C LYS A 363 35.17 -22.96 -23.29
N SER A 364 34.44 -22.27 -24.16
CA SER A 364 34.21 -20.81 -24.08
C SER A 364 33.69 -20.41 -22.69
N PRO A 365 34.17 -19.30 -22.09
CA PRO A 365 33.83 -18.93 -20.73
C PRO A 365 32.34 -18.58 -20.60
N VAL A 366 31.68 -19.14 -19.58
CA VAL A 366 30.26 -18.83 -19.29
C VAL A 366 30.20 -17.47 -18.60
N VAL A 367 29.49 -16.52 -19.22
CA VAL A 367 29.21 -15.19 -18.67
C VAL A 367 27.81 -15.20 -18.03
N PRO A 368 27.61 -14.59 -16.85
CA PRO A 368 26.29 -14.52 -16.24
C PRO A 368 25.30 -13.79 -17.15
N ARG A 369 24.06 -14.30 -17.26
CA ARG A 369 22.93 -13.69 -18.01
C ARG A 369 22.40 -12.38 -17.37
N PHE A 370 23.28 -11.50 -16.91
CA PHE A 370 22.87 -10.12 -16.64
C PHE A 370 22.84 -9.36 -17.97
N PRO A 371 21.79 -8.58 -18.26
CA PRO A 371 21.93 -7.52 -19.24
C PRO A 371 22.85 -6.44 -18.64
N GLN A 372 24.17 -6.63 -18.75
CA GLN A 372 25.20 -5.66 -18.29
C GLN A 372 24.96 -4.26 -18.88
N ASN A 373 24.34 -4.19 -20.07
CA ASN A 373 24.01 -2.96 -20.79
C ASN A 373 22.81 -2.17 -20.20
N THR A 374 22.19 -2.62 -19.10
CA THR A 374 21.12 -1.85 -18.43
C THR A 374 21.65 -0.82 -17.43
N SER A 375 22.89 -0.89 -16.95
CA SER A 375 23.41 0.06 -15.95
C SER A 375 23.92 1.37 -16.58
N LEU A 376 24.71 1.30 -17.65
CA LEU A 376 25.25 2.48 -18.34
C LEU A 376 24.16 3.27 -19.07
N LYS A 377 23.28 2.60 -19.82
CA LYS A 377 22.13 3.26 -20.46
C LYS A 377 21.21 3.95 -19.44
N ARG A 378 20.99 3.33 -18.26
CA ARG A 378 20.23 3.97 -17.17
C ARG A 378 20.97 5.15 -16.53
N LYS A 379 22.30 5.05 -16.32
CA LYS A 379 23.12 6.16 -15.81
C LYS A 379 23.08 7.35 -16.77
N VAL A 380 23.26 7.12 -18.07
CA VAL A 380 23.19 8.16 -19.11
C VAL A 380 21.78 8.76 -19.21
N GLN A 381 20.73 7.93 -19.18
CA GLN A 381 19.34 8.43 -19.18
C GLN A 381 19.00 9.22 -17.90
N SER A 382 19.54 8.82 -16.75
CA SER A 382 19.37 9.52 -15.48
C SER A 382 20.07 10.88 -15.48
N ALA A 383 21.30 10.95 -16.01
CA ALA A 383 22.03 12.20 -16.20
C ALA A 383 21.25 13.15 -17.13
N LYS A 384 20.83 12.68 -18.31
CA LYS A 384 20.00 13.48 -19.24
C LYS A 384 18.68 13.96 -18.61
N ALA A 385 18.06 13.14 -17.76
CA ALA A 385 16.84 13.53 -17.05
C ALA A 385 17.09 14.54 -15.93
N ARG A 386 18.26 14.52 -15.29
CA ARG A 386 18.70 15.52 -14.31
C ARG A 386 18.93 16.86 -14.99
N ASP A 387 19.64 16.87 -16.12
CA ASP A 387 19.97 18.09 -16.86
C ASP A 387 18.70 18.82 -17.32
N ARG A 388 17.73 18.10 -17.89
CA ARG A 388 16.42 18.68 -18.25
C ARG A 388 15.68 19.34 -17.09
N ARG A 389 15.80 18.79 -15.88
CA ARG A 389 15.15 19.37 -14.68
C ARG A 389 15.86 20.62 -14.19
N ARG A 390 17.20 20.63 -14.28
CA ARG A 390 18.02 21.80 -13.95
C ARG A 390 17.69 22.94 -14.90
N GLU A 391 17.67 22.67 -16.20
CA GLU A 391 17.30 23.65 -17.22
C GLU A 391 15.90 24.22 -17.00
N LEU A 392 14.91 23.36 -16.70
CA LEU A 392 13.56 23.80 -16.40
C LEU A 392 13.49 24.65 -15.11
N HIS A 393 14.25 24.31 -14.08
CA HIS A 393 14.33 25.10 -12.83
C HIS A 393 14.93 26.49 -13.08
N GLU A 394 16.00 26.57 -13.89
CA GLU A 394 16.63 27.82 -14.30
C GLU A 394 15.66 28.69 -15.13
N GLN A 395 14.92 28.08 -16.06
CA GLN A 395 13.90 28.80 -16.85
C GLN A 395 12.77 29.35 -15.99
N VAL A 396 12.28 28.57 -15.01
CA VAL A 396 11.26 29.02 -14.05
C VAL A 396 11.76 30.26 -13.28
N TRP A 397 13.00 30.23 -12.79
CA TRP A 397 13.56 31.36 -12.04
C TRP A 397 13.87 32.57 -12.92
N ARG A 398 14.28 32.38 -14.17
CA ARG A 398 14.46 33.46 -15.15
C ARG A 398 13.14 34.17 -15.45
N LEU A 399 12.07 33.42 -15.70
CA LEU A 399 10.75 34.02 -15.95
C LEU A 399 10.19 34.68 -14.69
N ARG A 400 10.49 34.13 -13.51
CA ARG A 400 10.13 34.75 -12.23
C ARG A 400 10.85 36.07 -12.00
N SER A 401 12.14 36.18 -12.35
CA SER A 401 12.90 37.43 -12.19
C SER A 401 12.43 38.55 -13.12
N ILE A 402 11.79 38.21 -14.23
CA ILE A 402 11.15 39.15 -15.17
C ILE A 402 9.75 39.58 -14.66
N GLY A 403 9.27 39.01 -13.55
CA GLY A 403 8.02 39.40 -12.89
C GLY A 403 6.79 38.55 -13.25
N LEU A 404 6.96 37.43 -13.99
CA LEU A 404 5.83 36.59 -14.34
C LEU A 404 5.24 35.87 -13.10
N SER A 405 3.91 35.74 -13.08
CA SER A 405 3.20 34.97 -12.08
C SER A 405 3.46 33.46 -12.25
N GLY A 406 3.41 32.68 -11.17
CA GLY A 406 3.64 31.23 -11.25
C GLY A 406 2.70 30.50 -12.21
N LEU A 407 1.48 31.02 -12.40
CA LEU A 407 0.52 30.50 -13.38
C LEU A 407 0.92 30.82 -14.82
N ALA A 408 1.38 32.05 -15.09
CA ALA A 408 1.88 32.44 -16.41
C ALA A 408 3.14 31.64 -16.79
N ILE A 409 4.05 31.41 -15.84
CA ILE A 409 5.25 30.57 -16.05
C ILE A 409 4.87 29.13 -16.43
N ALA A 410 3.84 28.57 -15.79
CA ALA A 410 3.36 27.21 -16.09
C ALA A 410 2.80 27.10 -17.51
N GLN A 411 2.05 28.12 -17.95
CA GLN A 411 1.52 28.21 -19.31
C GLN A 411 2.63 28.38 -20.35
N GLU A 412 3.60 29.27 -20.09
CA GLU A 412 4.70 29.58 -21.01
C GLU A 412 5.63 28.37 -21.24
N LEU A 413 5.95 27.64 -20.17
CA LEU A 413 6.86 26.49 -20.23
C LEU A 413 6.15 25.15 -20.55
N GLY A 414 4.82 25.13 -20.62
CA GLY A 414 4.05 23.90 -20.85
C GLY A 414 4.19 22.86 -19.74
N VAL A 415 4.42 23.29 -18.50
CA VAL A 415 4.63 22.41 -17.33
C VAL A 415 3.55 22.60 -16.28
N SER A 416 3.30 21.57 -15.46
CA SER A 416 2.23 21.63 -14.46
C SER A 416 2.45 22.78 -13.47
N LYS A 417 1.35 23.46 -13.07
CA LYS A 417 1.38 24.49 -12.02
C LYS A 417 2.09 24.01 -10.76
N THR A 418 1.88 22.74 -10.38
CA THR A 418 2.52 22.11 -9.23
C THR A 418 4.04 22.04 -9.37
N THR A 419 4.56 21.76 -10.58
CA THR A 419 6.01 21.76 -10.86
C THR A 419 6.60 23.15 -10.66
N VAL A 420 5.95 24.19 -11.20
CA VAL A 420 6.41 25.58 -11.07
C VAL A 420 6.42 26.01 -9.60
N PHE A 421 5.31 25.81 -8.88
CA PHE A 421 5.24 26.16 -7.45
C PHE A 421 6.26 25.37 -6.62
N ASN A 422 6.54 24.11 -6.95
CA ASN A 422 7.60 23.35 -6.27
C ASN A 422 9.00 23.92 -6.55
N TYR A 423 9.29 24.37 -7.76
CA TYR A 423 10.58 24.99 -8.12
C TYR A 423 10.76 26.38 -7.54
N LEU A 424 9.68 27.15 -7.36
CA LEU A 424 9.71 28.46 -6.71
C LEU A 424 9.88 28.40 -5.18
N ARG A 425 9.80 27.21 -4.56
CA ARG A 425 10.08 27.04 -3.11
C ARG A 425 11.57 27.17 -2.75
N SER A 426 12.45 26.96 -3.72
CA SER A 426 13.90 27.01 -3.50
C SER A 426 14.57 27.67 -4.70
N SER A 427 15.31 28.75 -4.45
CA SER A 427 16.15 29.43 -5.45
C SER A 427 17.33 28.57 -5.90
N THR A 428 17.67 27.53 -5.15
CA THR A 428 18.70 26.54 -5.50
C THR A 428 18.06 25.24 -5.97
N PHE A 429 18.66 24.64 -7.02
CA PHE A 429 18.21 23.36 -7.56
C PHE A 429 18.48 22.23 -6.56
N THR A 430 17.41 21.68 -5.97
CA THR A 430 17.52 20.55 -5.05
C THR A 430 17.70 19.24 -5.83
N GLU A 431 18.83 18.55 -5.59
CA GLU A 431 19.02 17.21 -6.14
C GLU A 431 18.00 16.23 -5.57
N ARG A 432 17.51 15.31 -6.40
CA ARG A 432 16.71 14.19 -5.90
C ARG A 432 17.61 13.35 -5.02
N ARG A 433 17.18 13.10 -3.80
CA ARG A 433 17.80 12.11 -2.92
C ARG A 433 17.90 10.79 -3.69
N GLU A 434 19.13 10.33 -3.92
CA GLU A 434 19.36 9.01 -4.49
C GLU A 434 18.72 7.98 -3.56
N ARG A 435 18.20 6.90 -4.14
CA ARG A 435 17.80 5.76 -3.30
C ARG A 435 19.09 5.26 -2.66
N SER A 436 19.13 5.14 -1.34
CA SER A 436 20.25 4.51 -0.65
C SER A 436 20.53 3.15 -1.27
N ASP A 437 21.77 2.91 -1.65
CA ASP A 437 22.26 1.68 -2.29
C ASP A 437 22.35 0.49 -1.32
N HIS A 438 21.43 0.38 -0.34
CA HIS A 438 21.24 -0.80 0.50
C HIS A 438 20.80 -2.05 -0.31
N GLY A 439 21.11 -2.11 -1.61
CA GLY A 439 20.87 -3.17 -2.57
C GLY A 439 22.14 -3.78 -3.17
N LEU A 440 23.34 -3.53 -2.63
CA LEU A 440 24.46 -4.43 -2.88
C LEU A 440 24.19 -5.74 -2.13
N SER A 441 23.94 -6.82 -2.87
CA SER A 441 23.86 -8.15 -2.26
C SER A 441 25.18 -8.40 -1.53
N LEU A 442 25.12 -8.98 -0.32
CA LEU A 442 26.32 -9.45 0.42
C LEU A 442 27.16 -10.44 -0.43
N LEU A 443 26.57 -10.99 -1.50
CA LEU A 443 27.19 -11.89 -2.45
C LEU A 443 28.06 -11.18 -3.51
N ASN A 444 27.89 -9.87 -3.72
CA ASN A 444 28.55 -9.14 -4.81
C ASN A 444 30.09 -9.26 -4.80
N PRO A 445 30.79 -9.19 -3.64
CA PRO A 445 32.25 -9.38 -3.60
C PRO A 445 32.71 -10.78 -4.01
N TYR A 446 31.81 -11.77 -4.00
CA TYR A 446 32.10 -13.17 -4.27
C TYR A 446 31.67 -13.62 -5.67
N HIS A 447 31.08 -12.73 -6.50
CA HIS A 447 30.59 -13.11 -7.83
C HIS A 447 31.70 -13.64 -8.75
N ASP A 448 32.87 -13.00 -8.77
CA ASP A 448 33.97 -13.40 -9.66
C ASP A 448 34.55 -14.76 -9.27
N TYR A 449 34.68 -15.02 -7.96
CA TYR A 449 35.08 -16.32 -7.43
C TYR A 449 34.07 -17.42 -7.80
N LEU A 450 32.78 -17.17 -7.58
CA LEU A 450 31.72 -18.12 -7.92
C LEU A 450 31.67 -18.42 -9.42
N LEU A 451 31.89 -17.42 -10.28
CA LEU A 451 31.96 -17.59 -11.72
C LEU A 451 33.21 -18.39 -12.14
N SER A 452 34.37 -18.12 -11.54
CA SER A 452 35.61 -18.87 -11.78
C SER A 452 35.43 -20.35 -11.42
N ARG A 453 34.89 -20.65 -10.23
CA ARG A 453 34.64 -22.02 -9.76
C ARG A 453 33.59 -22.75 -10.59
N TRP A 454 32.54 -22.03 -11.01
CA TRP A 454 31.52 -22.55 -11.90
C TRP A 454 32.12 -22.91 -13.28
N ASN A 455 32.96 -22.03 -13.83
CA ASN A 455 33.64 -22.27 -15.10
C ASN A 455 34.70 -23.39 -15.01
N SER A 456 35.28 -23.64 -13.84
CA SER A 456 36.14 -24.80 -13.61
C SER A 456 35.38 -26.13 -13.43
N GLY A 457 34.05 -26.12 -13.59
CA GLY A 457 33.22 -27.33 -13.55
C GLY A 457 32.60 -27.67 -12.19
N ASN A 458 32.80 -26.85 -11.15
CA ASN A 458 32.08 -27.02 -9.89
C ASN A 458 30.70 -26.36 -9.97
N HIS A 459 29.67 -27.16 -10.27
CA HIS A 459 28.28 -26.71 -10.31
C HIS A 459 27.51 -27.00 -9.00
N ASN A 460 28.19 -27.53 -7.97
CA ASN A 460 27.56 -27.82 -6.69
C ASN A 460 27.40 -26.54 -5.87
N THR A 461 26.17 -26.02 -5.87
CA THR A 461 25.83 -24.77 -5.16
C THR A 461 26.06 -24.86 -3.64
N GLN A 462 25.95 -26.04 -3.03
CA GLN A 462 26.18 -26.22 -1.60
C GLN A 462 27.66 -26.10 -1.27
N GLU A 463 28.53 -26.71 -2.08
CA GLU A 463 29.99 -26.60 -1.94
C GLU A 463 30.45 -25.16 -2.14
N LEU A 464 29.98 -24.49 -3.20
CA LEU A 464 30.27 -23.08 -3.46
C LEU A 464 29.82 -22.17 -2.30
N PHE A 465 28.70 -22.49 -1.65
CA PHE A 465 28.23 -21.75 -0.47
C PHE A 465 29.14 -21.95 0.74
N GLU A 466 29.59 -23.17 1.03
CA GLU A 466 30.52 -23.43 2.14
C GLU A 466 31.92 -22.85 1.86
N GLU A 467 32.38 -22.86 0.61
CA GLU A 467 33.63 -22.21 0.19
C GLU A 467 33.59 -20.70 0.47
N ILE A 468 32.58 -19.98 -0.02
CA ILE A 468 32.50 -18.53 0.22
C ILE A 468 32.23 -18.18 1.68
N ARG A 469 31.55 -19.07 2.42
CA ARG A 469 31.33 -18.92 3.87
C ARG A 469 32.66 -19.00 4.64
N THR A 470 33.55 -19.89 4.21
CA THR A 470 34.92 -19.98 4.72
C THR A 470 35.73 -18.73 4.36
N CYS A 471 35.46 -18.12 3.20
CA CYS A 471 35.99 -16.81 2.80
C CYS A 471 35.26 -15.59 3.42
N GLY A 472 34.46 -15.78 4.47
CA GLY A 472 33.84 -14.70 5.24
C GLY A 472 32.45 -14.25 4.79
N TYR A 473 31.77 -14.99 3.90
CA TYR A 473 30.41 -14.67 3.49
C TYR A 473 29.40 -14.91 4.63
N ILE A 474 28.76 -13.85 5.08
CA ILE A 474 27.75 -13.87 6.17
C ILE A 474 26.30 -14.01 5.68
N GLY A 475 26.08 -14.12 4.37
CA GLY A 475 24.75 -14.24 3.80
C GLY A 475 24.22 -15.67 3.77
N GLY A 476 22.94 -15.85 3.39
CA GLY A 476 22.31 -17.17 3.35
C GLY A 476 22.52 -17.94 2.05
N TYR A 477 22.43 -19.28 2.14
CA TYR A 477 22.46 -20.22 1.01
C TYR A 477 21.50 -19.84 -0.12
N ALA A 478 20.28 -19.40 0.22
CA ALA A 478 19.25 -19.05 -0.77
C ALA A 478 19.70 -17.94 -1.75
N THR A 479 20.58 -17.03 -1.31
CA THR A 479 21.13 -15.97 -2.17
C THR A 479 22.12 -16.54 -3.18
N VAL A 480 22.97 -17.49 -2.75
CA VAL A 480 23.92 -18.20 -3.62
C VAL A 480 23.18 -19.10 -4.61
N ALA A 481 22.20 -19.87 -4.13
CA ALA A 481 21.37 -20.73 -4.97
C ALA A 481 20.58 -19.98 -6.03
N ARG A 482 20.14 -18.76 -5.73
CA ARG A 482 19.50 -17.89 -6.71
C ARG A 482 20.49 -17.39 -7.77
N PHE A 483 21.74 -17.10 -7.37
CA PHE A 483 22.80 -16.67 -8.28
C PHE A 483 23.25 -17.82 -9.19
N THR A 484 23.55 -19.00 -8.64
CA THR A 484 23.99 -20.17 -9.41
C THR A 484 22.91 -20.71 -10.34
N ARG A 485 21.62 -20.67 -9.95
CA ARG A 485 20.50 -21.04 -10.85
C ARG A 485 20.41 -20.14 -12.10
N GLN A 486 21.00 -18.95 -12.06
CA GLN A 486 21.05 -18.03 -13.20
C GLN A 486 22.28 -18.30 -14.11
N LEU A 487 23.19 -19.17 -13.69
CA LEU A 487 24.32 -19.67 -14.47
C LEU A 487 23.88 -20.96 -15.17
N GLY A 488 23.90 -20.98 -16.51
CA GLY A 488 23.47 -22.14 -17.32
C GLY A 488 24.48 -22.47 -18.42
N PRO A 489 24.53 -23.72 -18.92
CA PRO A 489 25.50 -24.15 -19.94
C PRO A 489 25.24 -23.46 -21.30
N CYS A 490 26.32 -23.13 -22.00
CA CYS A 490 26.29 -22.56 -23.35
C CYS A 490 25.88 -23.64 -24.37
N ALA A 491 24.63 -23.60 -24.83
CA ALA A 491 24.19 -24.28 -26.03
C ALA A 491 23.44 -23.25 -26.91
N ASP A 492 24.04 -22.97 -28.07
CA ASP A 492 23.56 -22.28 -29.27
C ASP A 492 22.84 -20.91 -29.14
N LEU A 493 23.65 -19.85 -29.23
CA LEU A 493 23.22 -18.54 -29.75
C LEU A 493 23.52 -18.39 -31.26
N SER A 494 23.79 -19.47 -31.99
CA SER A 494 24.15 -19.47 -33.41
C SER A 494 23.04 -19.94 -34.37
N GLN A 495 21.79 -20.16 -33.92
CA GLN A 495 20.66 -20.52 -34.81
C GLN A 495 19.40 -19.65 -34.67
N GLN A 496 19.54 -18.36 -34.35
CA GLN A 496 18.43 -17.40 -34.54
C GLN A 496 18.88 -16.14 -35.30
N SER A 497 19.65 -16.34 -36.38
CA SER A 497 19.69 -15.41 -37.49
C SER A 497 18.67 -15.85 -38.54
N VAL A 498 17.57 -15.10 -38.60
CA VAL A 498 16.79 -14.77 -39.81
C VAL A 498 17.12 -15.62 -41.06
N GLN A 499 16.30 -16.62 -41.34
CA GLN A 499 15.96 -16.99 -42.72
C GLN A 499 14.46 -16.78 -42.93
N ARG A 500 14.12 -15.60 -43.45
CA ARG A 500 12.83 -15.41 -44.12
C ARG A 500 12.84 -16.29 -45.37
N LYS A 501 12.02 -17.34 -45.40
CA LYS A 501 11.67 -17.99 -46.67
C LYS A 501 10.81 -17.01 -47.49
N PRO A 502 11.15 -16.71 -48.75
CA PRO A 502 10.25 -15.96 -49.61
C PRO A 502 9.00 -16.79 -49.91
N ARG A 503 7.84 -16.13 -49.97
CA ARG A 503 6.59 -16.72 -50.49
C ARG A 503 6.79 -17.07 -51.97
N PRO A 504 6.32 -18.23 -52.47
CA PRO A 504 6.19 -18.45 -53.90
C PRO A 504 5.10 -17.52 -54.47
N PRO A 505 5.21 -17.11 -55.75
CA PRO A 505 4.20 -16.28 -56.38
C PRO A 505 2.95 -17.14 -56.65
N GLY A 506 1.81 -16.63 -56.20
CA GLY A 506 0.47 -17.20 -56.40
C GLY A 506 -0.56 -16.21 -55.88
#